data_AF-A0A0F9H675-F1
#
_entry.id   AF-A0A0F9H675-F1
#
_cell.length_a   1.000
_cell.length_b   1.000
_cell.length_c   1.000
_cell.angle_alpha   90.00
_cell.angle_beta   90.00
_cell.angle_gamma   90.00
#
_symmetry.space_group_name_H-M   'P 1'
#
loop_
_entity.id
_entity.type
_entity.pdbx_description
1 polymer ?
#
loop_
_entity_poly.entity_id
_entity_poly.type
_entity_poly.pdbx_seq_one_letter_code
_entity_poly.pdbx_strand_id
1 'polypeptide(L)' 'MAKANLIDNLNRALPAAARKALAAIVQDAQGEALALYLVGGSVRDLLLNRPTLDVDLTLEGDAPALARRVAIGLEDVRCT' A
#
# COMPACT_ATOMS: atom_id res chain seq x y z
N MET A 1 9.62 -12.81 22.09
CA MET A 1 8.45 -12.71 21.18
C MET A 1 8.97 -12.59 19.76
N ALA A 2 8.49 -13.39 18.81
CA ALA A 2 8.82 -13.20 17.40
C ALA A 2 8.32 -11.81 16.97
N LYS A 3 9.16 -11.03 16.29
CA LYS A 3 8.77 -9.72 15.77
C LYS A 3 7.61 -9.94 14.79
N ALA A 4 6.44 -9.37 15.07
CA ALA A 4 5.30 -9.54 14.19
C ALA A 4 5.64 -8.99 12.80
N ASN A 5 5.53 -9.82 11.76
CA ASN A 5 5.69 -9.37 10.39
C ASN A 5 4.41 -8.65 9.95
N LEU A 6 4.43 -7.32 10.04
CA LEU A 6 3.28 -6.49 9.68
C LEU A 6 2.93 -6.57 8.18
N ILE A 7 3.88 -6.94 7.33
CA ILE A 7 3.64 -7.15 5.89
C ILE A 7 2.72 -8.35 5.68
N ASP A 8 2.96 -9.46 6.37
CA ASP A 8 2.12 -10.66 6.26
C ASP A 8 0.72 -10.41 6.82
N ASN A 9 0.62 -9.63 7.90
CA ASN A 9 -0.66 -9.20 8.45
C ASN A 9 -1.45 -8.35 7.45
N LEU A 10 -0.79 -7.37 6.83
CA LEU A 10 -1.39 -6.52 5.81
C LEU A 10 -1.88 -7.33 4.61
N ASN A 11 -1.05 -8.23 4.07
CA ASN A 11 -1.43 -9.07 2.95
C ASN A 11 -2.63 -9.97 3.26
N ARG A 12 -2.77 -10.47 4.49
CA ARG A 12 -3.94 -11.26 4.90
C ARG A 12 -5.19 -10.41 5.08
N ALA A 13 -5.05 -9.17 5.56
CA ALA A 13 -6.18 -8.26 5.77
C ALA A 13 -6.76 -7.71 4.46
N LEU A 14 -5.93 -7.58 3.42
CA LEU A 14 -6.35 -6.97 2.15
C LEU A 14 -7.05 -7.96 1.19
N PRO A 15 -8.13 -7.53 0.52
CA PRO A 15 -8.69 -8.22 -0.64
C PRO A 15 -7.68 -8.38 -1.78
N ALA A 16 -7.92 -9.35 -2.68
CA ALA A 16 -7.02 -9.63 -3.79
C ALA A 16 -6.77 -8.43 -4.71
N ALA A 17 -7.80 -7.64 -5.02
CA ALA A 17 -7.66 -6.44 -5.84
C ALA A 17 -6.77 -5.37 -5.17
N ALA A 18 -6.96 -5.14 -3.87
CA ALA A 18 -6.13 -4.21 -3.10
C ALA A 18 -4.67 -4.67 -3.01
N ARG A 19 -4.43 -5.99 -2.84
CA ARG A 19 -3.06 -6.55 -2.92
C ARG A 19 -2.41 -6.33 -4.27
N LYS A 20 -3.16 -6.48 -5.37
CA LYS A 20 -2.65 -6.23 -6.73
C LYS A 20 -2.24 -4.77 -6.90
N ALA A 21 -3.07 -3.83 -6.43
CA ALA A 21 -2.77 -2.41 -6.47
C ALA A 21 -1.55 -2.06 -5.61
N LEU A 22 -1.48 -2.55 -4.37
CA LEU A 22 -0.33 -2.34 -3.48
C LEU A 22 0.98 -2.88 -4.08
N ALA A 23 0.95 -4.06 -4.70
CA ALA A 23 2.11 -4.62 -5.38
C ALA A 23 2.59 -3.74 -6.54
N ALA A 24 1.66 -3.22 -7.37
CA ALA A 24 2.00 -2.32 -8.46
C ALA A 24 2.61 -0.98 -7.96
N ILE A 25 2.06 -0.43 -6.87
CA ILE A 25 2.62 0.76 -6.19
C ILE A 25 4.05 0.51 -5.71
N VAL A 26 4.29 -0.62 -5.05
CA VAL A 26 5.62 -0.99 -4.54
C VAL A 26 6.61 -1.17 -5.70
N GLN A 27 6.20 -1.82 -6.79
CA GLN A 27 7.06 -2.04 -7.96
C GLN A 27 7.44 -0.72 -8.64
N ASP A 28 6.49 0.20 -8.86
CA ASP A 28 6.77 1.51 -9.46
C ASP A 28 7.67 2.36 -8.53
N ALA A 29 7.38 2.40 -7.23
CA ALA A 29 8.21 3.11 -6.24
C ALA A 29 9.65 2.59 -6.22
N GLN A 30 9.84 1.26 -6.25
CA GLN A 30 11.17 0.64 -6.30
C GLN A 30 11.94 0.99 -7.58
N GLY A 31 11.25 1.04 -8.72
CA GLY A 31 11.86 1.45 -10.00
C GLY A 31 12.41 2.88 -9.98
N GLU A 32 11.79 3.75 -9.21
CA GLU A 32 12.17 5.17 -9.04
C GLU A 32 13.03 5.42 -7.78
N ALA A 33 13.43 4.36 -7.07
CA ALA A 33 14.13 4.44 -5.79
C ALA A 33 13.41 5.31 -4.72
N LEU A 34 12.08 5.34 -4.75
CA LEU A 34 11.25 6.08 -3.82
C LEU A 34 10.99 5.25 -2.55
N ALA A 35 11.24 5.84 -1.39
CA ALA A 35 10.94 5.20 -0.13
C ALA A 35 9.44 5.30 0.17
N LEU A 36 8.77 4.15 0.26
CA LEU A 36 7.33 4.04 0.51
C LEU A 36 7.08 3.57 1.94
N TYR A 37 6.14 4.22 2.62
CA TYR A 37 5.81 3.96 4.02
C TYR A 37 4.31 3.80 4.22
N LEU A 38 3.93 2.82 5.04
CA LEU A 38 2.59 2.71 5.58
C LEU A 38 2.46 3.63 6.79
N VAL A 39 1.41 4.45 6.83
CA VAL A 39 1.22 5.48 7.88
C VAL A 39 -0.22 5.53 8.39
N GLY A 40 -0.48 6.41 9.35
CA GLY A 40 -1.84 6.76 9.73
C GLY A 40 -2.65 5.64 10.40
N GLY A 41 -3.95 5.62 10.12
CA GLY A 41 -4.90 4.71 10.74
C GLY A 41 -4.63 3.25 10.39
N SER A 42 -4.13 3.01 9.18
CA SER A 42 -3.80 1.66 8.68
C SER A 42 -2.74 0.96 9.55
N VAL A 43 -1.72 1.67 10.04
CA VAL A 43 -0.72 1.10 10.97
C VAL A 43 -1.35 0.71 12.30
N ARG A 44 -2.17 1.60 12.88
CA ARG A 44 -2.89 1.34 14.14
C ARG A 44 -3.79 0.11 14.00
N ASP A 45 -4.54 0.02 12.91
CA ASP A 45 -5.54 -1.03 12.73
C ASP A 45 -4.88 -2.40 12.50
N LEU A 46 -3.73 -2.45 11.80
CA LEU A 46 -2.89 -3.66 11.73
C LEU A 46 -2.34 -4.09 13.09
N LEU A 47 -1.85 -3.15 13.92
CA LEU A 47 -1.33 -3.45 15.26
C LEU A 47 -2.42 -3.94 16.22
N LEU A 48 -3.65 -3.47 16.03
CA LEU A 48 -4.82 -3.87 16.82
C LEU A 48 -5.59 -5.06 16.22
N ASN A 49 -5.09 -5.65 15.12
CA ASN A 49 -5.74 -6.75 14.39
C ASN A 49 -7.22 -6.45 14.01
N ARG A 50 -7.47 -5.22 13.59
CA ARG A 50 -8.78 -4.76 13.11
C ARG A 50 -8.90 -5.02 11.60
N PRO A 51 -10.11 -5.32 11.08
CA PRO A 51 -10.31 -5.37 9.63
C PRO A 51 -9.94 -4.00 9.05
N THR A 52 -8.86 -3.97 8.26
CA THR A 52 -8.32 -2.74 7.69
C THR A 52 -8.62 -2.76 6.19
N LEU A 53 -9.57 -1.94 5.74
CA LEU A 53 -9.89 -1.80 4.31
C LEU A 53 -9.19 -0.60 3.68
N ASP A 54 -8.82 0.39 4.49
CA ASP A 54 -8.24 1.66 4.07
C ASP A 54 -6.73 1.69 4.36
N VAL A 55 -5.92 1.92 3.32
CA VAL A 55 -4.46 1.84 3.37
C VAL A 55 -3.87 3.20 3.02
N ASP A 56 -3.26 3.83 4.02
CA ASP A 56 -2.60 5.12 3.86
C ASP A 56 -1.10 4.91 3.58
N LEU A 57 -0.67 5.31 2.39
CA LEU A 57 0.73 5.30 1.99
C LEU A 57 1.27 6.73 1.89
N THR A 58 2.52 6.90 2.28
CA THR A 58 3.29 8.12 2.00
C THR A 58 4.63 7.74 1.39
N LEU A 59 5.27 8.69 0.72
CA LEU A 59 6.59 8.50 0.15
C LEU A 59 7.38 9.81 0.13
N GLU A 60 8.70 9.68 0.08
CA GLU A 60 9.60 10.81 -0.14
C GLU A 60 9.67 11.12 -1.65
N GLY A 61 8.71 11.92 -2.15
CA GLY A 61 8.59 12.26 -3.57
C GLY A 61 7.18 12.69 -4.02
N ASP A 62 6.91 12.64 -5.32
CA ASP A 62 5.62 13.02 -5.92
C ASP A 62 4.62 11.86 -5.91
N ALA A 63 3.82 11.78 -4.84
CA ALA A 63 2.80 10.75 -4.70
C ALA A 63 1.70 10.79 -5.77
N PRO A 64 1.14 11.96 -6.15
CA PRO A 64 0.20 12.02 -7.27
C PRO A 64 0.77 11.50 -8.60
N ALA A 65 2.04 11.75 -8.90
CA ALA A 65 2.67 11.22 -10.12
C ALA A 65 2.75 9.69 -10.11
N LEU A 66 3.19 9.10 -9.00
CA LEU A 66 3.20 7.64 -8.83
C LEU A 66 1.80 7.05 -8.97
N ALA A 67 0.80 7.63 -8.29
CA ALA A 67 -0.57 7.13 -8.32
C ALA A 67 -1.13 7.10 -9.75
N ARG A 68 -0.88 8.15 -10.55
CA ARG A 68 -1.29 8.21 -11.96
C ARG A 68 -0.58 7.16 -12.82
N ARG A 69 0.73 6.97 -12.66
CA ARG A 69 1.48 5.94 -13.42
C ARG A 69 0.93 4.55 -13.15
N VAL A 70 0.72 4.22 -11.88
CA VAL A 70 0.24 2.90 -11.46
C VAL A 70 -1.20 2.66 -11.95
N ALA A 71 -2.07 3.67 -11.89
CA ALA A 71 -3.46 3.52 -12.30
C ALA A 71 -3.64 3.15 -13.78
N ILE A 72 -2.70 3.54 -14.67
CA ILE A 72 -2.74 3.16 -16.10
C ILE A 72 -2.70 1.64 -16.28
N GLY A 73 -1.99 0.91 -15.40
CA GLY A 73 -1.79 -0.54 -15.50
C GLY A 73 -2.83 -1.38 -14.73
N LEU A 74 -3.84 -0.76 -14.11
CA LEU A 74 -4.80 -1.45 -13.25
C LEU A 74 -6.23 -1.24 -13.76
N GLU A 75 -6.87 -2.34 -14.15
CA GLU A 75 -8.31 -2.39 -14.41
C GLU A 75 -9.08 -2.09 -13.11
N ASP A 76 -10.20 -1.37 -13.23
CA ASP A 76 -11.11 -1.00 -12.13
C ASP A 76 -10.51 -0.12 -11.01
N VAL A 77 -9.36 0.52 -11.26
CA VAL A 77 -8.78 1.51 -10.33
C VAL A 77 -9.08 2.93 -10.80
N ARG A 78 -9.51 3.79 -9.87
CA ARG A 78 -9.69 5.22 -10.12
C ARG A 78 -8.60 6.00 -9.39
N CYS A 79 -7.90 6.86 -10.13
CA CYS A 79 -7.05 7.89 -9.58
C CYS A 79 -7.82 9.22 -9.69
N THR A 80 -8.29 9.75 -8.56
CA THR A 80 -9.05 11.01 -8.46
C THR A 80 -8.21 12.12 -7.86
#